data_AF-A0A1R0XEU4-F1
#
_entry.id   AF-A0A1R0XEU4-F1
#
_cell.length_a   1.000
_cell.length_b   1.000
_cell.length_c   1.000
_cell.angle_alpha   90.00
_cell.angle_beta   90.00
_cell.angle_gamma   90.00
#
_symmetry.space_group_name_H-M   'P 1'
#
loop_
_entity.id
_entity.type
_entity.pdbx_description
1 polymer ?
#
loop_
_entity_poly.entity_id
_entity_poly.type
_entity_poly.pdbx_seq_one_letter_code
_entity_poly.pdbx_strand_id
1 'polypeptide(L)' 'MKFKLSDTLDLLGTTRNKIAVESKTRPATILDLASGDTRTVKLDTLANILDTLNVLAKEKGIERTIGIDDIIEYIPTAER' A
#
# COMPACT_ATOMS: atom_id res chain seq x y z
N MET A 1 13.06 -7.00 -2.94
CA MET A 1 11.73 -6.34 -2.87
C MET A 1 11.85 -5.15 -1.96
N LYS A 2 11.30 -4.00 -2.34
CA LYS A 2 11.18 -2.81 -1.50
C LYS A 2 9.69 -2.51 -1.34
N PHE A 3 9.26 -2.27 -0.11
CA PHE A 3 7.90 -1.85 0.17
C PHE A 3 7.80 -0.33 0.09
N LYS A 4 6.75 0.16 -0.56
CA LYS A 4 6.50 1.58 -0.86
C LYS A 4 5.17 2.08 -0.32
N LEU A 5 4.44 1.23 0.41
CA LEU A 5 3.13 1.60 0.94
C LEU A 5 3.19 2.89 1.75
N SER A 6 4.20 3.09 2.60
CA SER A 6 4.34 4.33 3.38
C SER A 6 4.41 5.58 2.49
N ASP A 7 5.24 5.55 1.45
CA ASP A 7 5.37 6.66 0.48
C ASP A 7 4.03 6.96 -0.20
N THR A 8 3.27 5.92 -0.53
CA THR A 8 1.94 6.04 -1.11
C THR A 8 0.92 6.63 -0.14
N LEU A 9 1.00 6.29 1.16
CA LEU A 9 0.13 6.90 2.17
C LEU A 9 0.43 8.38 2.36
N ASP A 10 1.72 8.75 2.31
CA ASP A 10 2.17 10.14 2.42
C ASP A 10 1.73 10.96 1.21
N LEU A 11 1.85 10.41 -0.01
CA LEU A 11 1.33 11.01 -1.24
C LEU A 11 -0.18 11.26 -1.14
N LEU A 12 -0.92 10.28 -0.62
CA LEU A 12 -2.35 10.40 -0.41
C LEU A 12 -2.70 11.23 0.83
N GLY A 13 -1.75 11.71 1.64
CA GLY A 13 -2.02 12.42 2.89
C GLY A 13 -3.00 11.68 3.79
N THR A 14 -2.81 10.37 3.96
CA THR A 14 -3.65 9.47 4.76
C THR A 14 -2.79 8.73 5.80
N THR A 15 -3.43 7.98 6.70
CA THR A 15 -2.72 7.24 7.75
C THR A 15 -2.91 5.74 7.59
N ARG A 16 -1.93 4.98 8.09
CA ARG A 16 -2.00 3.51 8.18
C ARG A 16 -3.29 3.03 8.83
N ASN A 17 -3.74 3.70 9.90
CA ASN A 17 -4.95 3.33 10.61
C ASN A 17 -6.21 3.58 9.76
N LYS A 18 -6.28 4.71 9.04
CA LYS A 18 -7.38 4.98 8.13
C LYS A 18 -7.51 3.89 7.06
N ILE A 19 -6.39 3.51 6.44
CA ILE A 19 -6.37 2.41 5.46
C ILE A 19 -6.78 1.08 6.08
N ALA A 20 -6.30 0.75 7.29
CA ALA A 20 -6.68 -0.50 7.95
C ALA A 20 -8.20 -0.60 8.13
N VAL A 21 -8.83 0.47 8.60
CA VAL A 21 -10.29 0.53 8.80
C VAL A 21 -11.04 0.41 7.47
N GLU A 22 -10.68 1.22 6.48
CA GLU A 22 -11.43 1.29 5.21
C GLU A 22 -11.24 0.06 4.32
N SER A 23 -10.03 -0.50 4.28
CA SER A 23 -9.74 -1.73 3.53
C SER A 23 -10.16 -3.00 4.27
N LYS A 24 -10.71 -2.86 5.49
CA LYS A 24 -11.05 -3.98 6.40
C LYS A 24 -9.86 -4.91 6.63
N THR A 25 -8.65 -4.36 6.59
CA THR A 25 -7.40 -5.07 6.80
C THR A 25 -6.94 -4.85 8.23
N ARG A 26 -6.42 -5.90 8.87
CA ARG A 26 -5.92 -5.79 10.26
C ARG A 26 -4.83 -4.71 10.35
N PRO A 27 -4.85 -3.82 11.36
CA PRO A 27 -3.84 -2.76 11.50
C PRO A 27 -2.40 -3.29 11.50
N ALA A 28 -2.16 -4.44 12.14
CA ALA A 28 -0.86 -5.10 12.13
C ALA A 28 -0.38 -5.44 10.71
N THR A 29 -1.27 -5.93 9.84
CA THR A 29 -0.94 -6.24 8.45
C THR A 29 -0.56 -4.99 7.65
N ILE A 30 -1.27 -3.86 7.86
CA ILE A 30 -0.90 -2.59 7.21
C ILE A 30 0.44 -2.07 7.76
N LEU A 31 0.68 -2.22 9.06
CA LEU A 31 1.95 -1.85 9.69
C LEU A 31 3.11 -2.64 9.10
N ASP A 32 3.02 -3.98 9.12
CA ASP A 32 4.04 -4.88 8.60
C ASP A 32 4.31 -4.64 7.11
N LEU A 33 3.29 -4.26 6.35
CA LEU A 33 3.41 -3.99 4.91
C LEU A 33 4.09 -2.63 4.67
N ALA A 34 3.79 -1.63 5.49
CA ALA A 34 4.39 -0.31 5.40
C ALA A 34 5.84 -0.27 5.91
N SER A 35 6.19 -1.08 6.92
CA SER A 35 7.57 -1.21 7.43
C SER A 35 8.43 -2.14 6.57
N GLY A 36 7.81 -2.98 5.74
CA GLY A 36 8.48 -3.96 4.92
C GLY A 36 8.86 -5.25 5.63
N ASP A 37 8.28 -5.49 6.81
CA ASP A 37 8.46 -6.72 7.60
C ASP A 37 7.57 -7.88 7.10
N THR A 38 6.68 -7.61 6.15
CA THR A 38 5.76 -8.60 5.58
C THR A 38 6.50 -9.66 4.76
N ARG A 39 6.37 -10.94 5.19
CA ARG A 39 6.87 -12.10 4.43
C ARG A 39 5.88 -12.63 3.41
N THR A 40 4.59 -12.50 3.70
CA THR A 40 3.49 -13.02 2.87
C THR A 40 2.32 -12.06 2.91
N VAL A 41 1.73 -11.78 1.76
CA VAL A 41 0.46 -11.04 1.64
C VAL A 41 -0.49 -11.85 0.76
N LYS A 42 -1.75 -11.92 1.15
CA LYS A 42 -2.79 -12.54 0.31
C LYS A 42 -3.19 -11.57 -0.81
N LEU A 43 -3.43 -12.08 -2.01
CA LEU A 43 -3.86 -11.25 -3.14
C LEU A 43 -5.16 -10.50 -2.83
N ASP A 44 -6.13 -11.13 -2.17
CA ASP A 44 -7.37 -10.47 -1.77
C ASP A 44 -7.13 -9.30 -0.80
N THR A 45 -6.14 -9.43 0.10
CA THR A 45 -5.75 -8.33 0.99
C THR A 45 -5.11 -7.19 0.20
N LEU A 46 -4.25 -7.52 -0.77
CA LEU A 46 -3.63 -6.52 -1.64
C LEU A 46 -4.69 -5.79 -2.48
N ALA A 47 -5.65 -6.51 -3.04
CA ALA A 47 -6.78 -5.95 -3.80
C ALA A 47 -7.61 -5.00 -2.94
N ASN A 48 -8.00 -5.41 -1.72
CA ASN A 48 -8.74 -4.54 -0.80
C ASN A 48 -7.99 -3.25 -0.47
N ILE A 49 -6.66 -3.33 -0.27
CA ILE A 49 -5.83 -2.15 -0.02
C ILE A 49 -5.82 -1.25 -1.26
N LEU A 50 -5.60 -1.79 -2.45
CA LEU A 50 -5.58 -1.03 -3.71
C LEU A 50 -6.92 -0.35 -3.98
N ASP A 51 -8.04 -1.04 -3.77
CA ASP A 51 -9.38 -0.46 -3.93
C ASP A 51 -9.56 0.73 -2.98
N THR A 52 -9.20 0.57 -1.70
CA THR A 52 -9.24 1.67 -0.73
C THR A 52 -8.34 2.84 -1.12
N LEU A 53 -7.10 2.58 -1.55
CA LEU A 53 -6.17 3.63 -1.96
C LEU A 53 -6.71 4.42 -3.17
N ASN A 54 -7.29 3.73 -4.15
CA ASN A 54 -7.86 4.37 -5.34
C ASN A 54 -9.15 5.16 -5.04
N VAL A 55 -9.99 4.68 -4.12
CA VAL A 55 -11.14 5.45 -3.62
C VAL A 55 -10.65 6.76 -2.98
N LEU A 56 -9.66 6.68 -2.09
CA LEU A 56 -9.08 7.85 -1.43
C LEU A 56 -8.37 8.80 -2.40
N ALA A 57 -7.67 8.27 -3.40
CA ALA A 57 -7.04 9.06 -4.46
C ALA A 57 -8.10 9.88 -5.21
N LYS A 58 -9.21 9.24 -5.60
CA LYS A 58 -10.32 9.89 -6.28
C LYS A 58 -10.99 10.97 -5.42
N GLU A 59 -11.21 10.71 -4.14
CA GLU A 59 -11.74 11.70 -3.19
C GLU A 59 -10.85 12.95 -3.06
N LYS A 60 -9.54 12.77 -3.23
CA LYS A 60 -8.55 13.85 -3.17
C LYS A 60 -8.26 14.51 -4.52
N GLY A 61 -8.98 14.15 -5.57
CA GLY A 61 -8.77 14.68 -6.92
C GLY A 61 -7.46 14.21 -7.58
N ILE A 62 -6.89 13.11 -7.10
CA ILE A 62 -5.71 12.48 -7.71
C ILE A 62 -6.20 11.59 -8.86
N GLU A 63 -5.91 11.98 -10.10
CA GLU A 63 -6.33 11.26 -11.31
C GLU A 63 -5.51 9.99 -11.59
N ARG A 64 -4.35 9.85 -10.94
CA ARG A 64 -3.48 8.70 -11.08
C ARG A 64 -4.06 7.48 -10.36
N THR A 65 -4.13 6.35 -11.06
CA THR A 65 -4.45 5.04 -10.46
C THR A 65 -3.27 4.52 -9.65
N ILE A 66 -3.53 4.11 -8.42
CA ILE A 66 -2.56 3.46 -7.53
C ILE A 66 -2.49 1.96 -7.87
N GLY A 67 -1.30 1.47 -8.16
CA GLY A 67 -1.02 0.11 -8.60
C GLY A 67 -0.21 -0.74 -7.60
N ILE A 68 0.09 -1.99 -7.97
CA ILE A 68 0.89 -2.88 -7.11
C ILE A 68 2.31 -2.32 -6.89
N ASP A 69 2.86 -1.64 -7.89
CA ASP A 69 4.16 -0.95 -7.88
C ASP A 69 4.24 0.24 -6.90
N ASP A 70 3.09 0.74 -6.45
CA ASP A 70 2.98 1.72 -5.37
C ASP A 70 3.03 1.08 -3.97
N ILE A 71 2.89 -0.25 -3.90
CA ILE A 71 2.95 -1.00 -2.64
C ILE A 71 4.26 -1.77 -2.55
N ILE A 72 4.67 -2.44 -3.62
CA ILE A 72 5.84 -3.32 -3.67
C ILE A 72 6.58 -3.14 -4.99
N GLU A 73 7.88 -2.92 -4.91
CA GLU A 73 8.80 -2.85 -6.03
C GLU A 73 9.80 -4.01 -5.99
N TYR A 74 10.00 -4.69 -7.12
CA TYR A 74 11.09 -5.64 -7.26
C TYR A 74 12.39 -4.89 -7.58
N ILE A 75 13.40 -5.12 -6.75
CA ILE A 75 14.77 -4.62 -6.98
C ILE A 75 15.62 -5.85 -7.31
N PRO A 76 16.09 -6.01 -8.56
CA PRO A 76 17.02 -7.07 -8.93
C PRO A 76 18.31 -6.99 -8.11
N THR A 77 18.93 -8.14 -7.83
CA THR A 77 20.17 -8.20 -7.02
C THR A 77 21.45 -7.93 -7.83
N ALA A 78 21.34 -7.58 -9.12
CA ALA A 78 22.45 -7.10 -9.95
C ALA A 78 22.32 -5.58 -10.10
N GLU A 79 23.27 -4.71 -9.75
CA GLU A 79 24.74 -4.85 -9.68
C GLU A 79 25.29 -4.29 -8.34
N ARG A 80 26.10 -5.09 -7.66
CA ARG A 80 27.20 -4.61 -6.81
C ARG A 80 28.48 -5.30 -7.29
#